data_AF-A0A1G2T314-F1
#
_entry.id   AF-A0A1G2T314-F1
#
_cell.length_a   1.000
_cell.length_b   1.000
_cell.length_c   1.000
_cell.angle_alpha   90.00
_cell.angle_beta   90.00
_cell.angle_gamma   90.00
#
_symmetry.space_group_name_H-M   'P 1'
#
loop_
_entity.id
_entity.type
_entity.pdbx_description
1 polymer ?
#
loop_
_entity_poly.entity_id
_entity_poly.type
_entity_poly.pdbx_seq_one_letter_code
_entity_poly.pdbx_strand_id
1 'polypeptide(L)'
;MGTLTSPGTITSSSKSAGIGYATGAGCAVTQDTNRTTGVTCTGVSGAITTHNASLAAEATAKFTVTNTSVAVGDVVVVSQRSGSDGGGTLVEVTTVAAGSFQIAVHNGNVAAGTAETGAIIINFAVIKAVSN
;
A
#
# COMPACT_ATOMS: atom_id res chain seq x y z
N MET A 1 -14.26 -11.27 18.09
CA MET A 1 -12.84 -10.85 18.09
C MET A 1 -12.62 -9.97 19.31
N GLY A 2 -11.68 -10.33 20.18
CA GLY A 2 -11.37 -9.54 21.38
C GLY A 2 -10.34 -8.45 21.06
N THR A 3 -10.43 -7.31 21.75
CA THR A 3 -9.38 -6.29 21.74
C THR A 3 -8.32 -6.64 22.78
N LEU A 4 -7.05 -6.41 22.46
CA LEU A 4 -5.98 -6.43 23.45
C LEU A 4 -5.75 -5.00 23.95
N THR A 5 -5.84 -4.79 25.26
CA THR A 5 -5.51 -3.52 25.91
C THR A 5 -4.33 -3.74 26.85
N SER A 6 -3.27 -2.94 26.69
CA SER A 6 -2.09 -2.98 27.56
C SER A 6 -1.78 -1.57 28.07
N PRO A 7 -1.68 -1.34 29.39
CA PRO A 7 -1.21 -0.06 29.93
C PRO A 7 0.29 0.15 29.75
N GLY A 8 1.04 -0.91 29.43
CA GLY A 8 2.49 -0.87 29.15
C GLY A 8 2.81 -1.10 27.68
N THR A 9 4.11 -1.17 27.36
CA THR A 9 4.60 -1.37 26.00
C THR A 9 4.27 -2.77 25.47
N ILE A 10 3.91 -2.86 24.19
CA ILE A 10 3.86 -4.13 23.46
C ILE A 10 5.17 -4.23 22.67
N THR A 11 6.02 -5.20 22.99
CA THR A 11 7.35 -5.37 22.37
C THR A 11 7.67 -6.84 22.11
N SER A 12 8.35 -7.13 20.99
CA SER A 12 8.92 -8.46 20.73
C SER A 12 10.35 -8.56 21.27
N SER A 13 10.69 -9.68 21.92
CA SER A 13 12.05 -9.99 22.39
C SER A 13 12.83 -10.94 21.47
N SER A 14 12.19 -11.44 20.41
CA SER A 14 12.83 -12.31 19.42
C SER A 14 13.51 -11.48 18.33
N LYS A 15 14.64 -11.96 17.82
CA LYS A 15 15.32 -11.37 16.66
C LYS A 15 14.52 -11.51 15.35
N SER A 16 13.55 -12.41 15.30
CA SER A 16 12.80 -12.76 14.09
C SER A 16 11.29 -12.75 14.26
N ALA A 17 10.77 -12.71 15.48
CA ALA A 17 9.35 -12.48 15.72
C ALA A 17 9.08 -10.98 15.88
N GLY A 18 7.87 -10.54 15.55
CA GLY A 18 7.47 -9.14 15.66
C GLY A 18 6.00 -9.00 16.01
N ILE A 19 5.53 -7.76 16.00
CA ILE A 19 4.12 -7.43 16.08
C ILE A 19 3.63 -7.30 14.65
N GLY A 20 2.55 -8.00 14.30
CA GLY A 20 2.08 -8.02 12.92
C GLY A 20 0.78 -8.79 12.76
N TYR A 21 0.53 -9.21 11.52
CA TYR A 21 -0.71 -9.84 11.10
C TYR A 21 -0.51 -11.34 10.88
N ALA A 22 -1.49 -12.15 11.28
CA ALA A 22 -1.45 -13.60 11.07
C ALA A 22 -1.78 -13.97 9.61
N THR A 23 -1.35 -15.16 9.18
CA THR A 23 -1.73 -15.73 7.89
C THR A 23 -3.26 -15.73 7.74
N GLY A 24 -3.74 -15.24 6.59
CA GLY A 24 -5.17 -15.11 6.30
C GLY A 24 -5.81 -13.77 6.72
N ALA A 25 -5.10 -12.90 7.44
CA ALA A 25 -5.61 -11.57 7.81
C ALA A 25 -5.46 -10.50 6.70
N GLY A 26 -4.66 -10.80 5.67
CA GLY A 26 -4.37 -9.89 4.56
C GLY A 26 -5.06 -10.26 3.25
N CYS A 27 -4.85 -9.42 2.23
CA CYS A 27 -5.36 -9.62 0.87
C CYS A 27 -4.25 -9.50 -0.18
N ALA A 28 -4.50 -9.99 -1.39
CA ALA A 28 -3.63 -9.75 -2.54
C ALA A 28 -4.47 -9.57 -3.81
N VAL A 29 -4.05 -8.64 -4.67
CA VAL A 29 -4.74 -8.34 -5.94
C VAL A 29 -3.77 -7.76 -6.97
N THR A 30 -4.09 -7.90 -8.26
CA THR A 30 -3.38 -7.28 -9.38
C THR A 30 -4.30 -6.30 -10.10
N GLN A 31 -3.80 -5.16 -10.57
CA GLN A 31 -4.56 -4.25 -11.43
C GLN A 31 -4.74 -4.82 -12.84
N ASP A 32 -5.97 -4.75 -13.36
CA ASP A 32 -6.30 -5.39 -14.64
C ASP A 32 -5.97 -4.54 -15.88
N THR A 33 -6.32 -3.24 -15.90
CA THR A 33 -6.33 -2.46 -17.16
C THR A 33 -5.20 -1.43 -17.28
N ASN A 34 -4.94 -0.63 -16.24
CA ASN A 34 -3.89 0.38 -16.25
C ASN A 34 -3.48 0.77 -14.81
N ARG A 35 -2.46 1.62 -14.67
CA ARG A 35 -1.93 2.05 -13.35
C ARG A 35 -2.91 2.89 -12.53
N THR A 36 -3.94 3.48 -13.14
CA THR A 36 -4.97 4.28 -12.44
C THR A 36 -6.24 3.49 -12.13
N THR A 37 -6.29 2.21 -12.54
CA THR A 37 -7.44 1.33 -12.32
C THR A 37 -7.54 1.00 -10.83
N GLY A 38 -8.68 1.30 -10.22
CA GLY A 38 -8.91 0.95 -8.83
C GLY A 38 -8.93 -0.57 -8.61
N VAL A 39 -8.65 -1.01 -7.40
CA VAL A 39 -8.68 -2.43 -7.01
C VAL A 39 -9.51 -2.63 -5.76
N THR A 40 -10.08 -3.83 -5.59
CA THR A 40 -10.69 -4.24 -4.33
C THR A 40 -9.75 -5.20 -3.62
N CYS A 41 -9.25 -4.79 -2.44
CA CYS A 41 -8.38 -5.61 -1.60
C CYS A 41 -8.74 -5.35 -0.14
N THR A 42 -9.59 -6.21 0.42
CA THR A 42 -10.06 -6.07 1.80
C THR A 42 -9.20 -6.89 2.76
N GLY A 43 -8.50 -6.20 3.66
CA GLY A 43 -7.67 -6.80 4.71
C GLY A 43 -6.91 -5.72 5.50
N VAL A 44 -6.41 -6.05 6.69
CA VAL A 44 -5.58 -5.10 7.50
C VAL A 44 -4.12 -5.06 7.05
N SER A 45 -3.74 -5.93 6.13
CA SER A 45 -2.49 -5.89 5.39
C SER A 45 -2.70 -6.46 4.00
N GLY A 46 -1.75 -6.28 3.10
CA GLY A 46 -1.83 -6.95 1.81
C GLY A 46 -0.75 -6.56 0.84
N ALA A 47 -0.85 -7.11 -0.35
CA ALA A 47 0.04 -6.86 -1.47
C ALA A 47 -0.76 -6.55 -2.74
N ILE A 48 -0.44 -5.43 -3.39
CA ILE A 48 -1.06 -5.01 -4.64
C ILE A 48 0.01 -5.03 -5.73
N THR A 49 -0.23 -5.78 -6.81
CA THR A 49 0.61 -5.74 -8.01
C THR A 49 0.02 -4.74 -8.98
N THR A 50 0.77 -3.69 -9.33
CA THR A 50 0.30 -2.68 -10.30
C THR A 50 0.34 -3.22 -11.71
N HIS A 51 -0.47 -2.64 -12.59
CA HIS A 51 -0.33 -2.86 -14.03
C HIS A 51 1.03 -2.33 -14.50
N ASN A 52 1.59 -2.91 -15.57
CA ASN A 52 2.89 -2.55 -16.13
C ASN A 52 2.79 -1.52 -17.27
N ALA A 53 1.72 -0.73 -17.29
CA ALA A 53 1.56 0.31 -18.32
C ALA A 53 2.64 1.36 -18.09
N SER A 54 3.19 1.90 -19.19
CA SER A 54 4.27 2.89 -19.13
C SER A 54 3.82 4.13 -18.35
N LEU A 55 4.62 4.51 -17.36
CA LEU A 55 4.50 5.75 -16.61
C LEU A 55 5.69 6.64 -16.96
N ALA A 56 5.43 7.72 -17.70
CA ALA A 56 6.47 8.65 -18.14
C ALA A 56 7.29 9.21 -16.97
N ALA A 57 8.52 9.63 -17.24
CA ALA A 57 9.35 10.34 -16.25
C ALA A 57 8.60 11.57 -15.71
N GLU A 58 8.74 11.82 -14.41
CA GLU A 58 8.05 12.84 -13.62
C GLU A 58 6.52 12.70 -13.55
N ALA A 59 5.94 11.62 -14.10
CA ALA A 59 4.49 11.38 -14.03
C ALA A 59 4.10 10.61 -12.77
N THR A 60 2.83 10.78 -12.38
CA THR A 60 2.23 10.10 -11.22
C THR A 60 0.94 9.42 -11.64
N ALA A 61 0.82 8.12 -11.35
CA ALA A 61 -0.44 7.39 -11.43
C ALA A 61 -1.06 7.26 -10.04
N LYS A 62 -2.35 7.53 -9.93
CA LYS A 62 -3.11 7.38 -8.68
C LYS A 62 -4.24 6.39 -8.89
N PHE A 63 -4.44 5.49 -7.93
CA PHE A 63 -5.56 4.55 -7.96
C PHE A 63 -6.13 4.35 -6.56
N THR A 64 -7.44 4.10 -6.52
CA THR A 64 -8.16 3.84 -5.27
C THR A 64 -8.15 2.34 -4.95
N VAL A 65 -7.86 2.02 -3.70
CA VAL A 65 -7.99 0.69 -3.12
C VAL A 65 -9.27 0.66 -2.29
N THR A 66 -10.27 -0.08 -2.74
CA THR A 66 -11.46 -0.39 -1.96
C THR A 66 -11.11 -1.45 -0.92
N ASN A 67 -11.21 -1.10 0.36
CA ASN A 67 -10.87 -1.95 1.49
C ASN A 67 -11.79 -1.64 2.68
N THR A 68 -12.77 -2.50 2.93
CA THR A 68 -13.77 -2.31 3.99
C THR A 68 -13.22 -2.48 5.42
N SER A 69 -11.95 -2.84 5.58
CA SER A 69 -11.28 -2.91 6.89
C SER A 69 -10.74 -1.56 7.36
N VAL A 70 -10.73 -0.55 6.49
CA VAL A 70 -10.20 0.80 6.73
C VAL A 70 -11.32 1.73 7.21
N ALA A 71 -11.05 2.45 8.29
CA ALA A 71 -11.83 3.58 8.78
C ALA A 71 -11.05 4.89 8.53
N VAL A 72 -11.75 6.02 8.49
CA VAL A 72 -11.16 7.34 8.17
C VAL A 72 -10.05 7.76 9.14
N GLY A 73 -10.08 7.30 10.39
CA GLY A 73 -9.05 7.60 11.40
C GLY A 73 -7.81 6.71 11.32
N ASP A 74 -7.82 5.64 10.53
CA ASP A 74 -6.69 4.72 10.46
C ASP A 74 -5.47 5.33 9.76
N VAL A 75 -4.29 4.83 10.11
CA VAL A 75 -3.06 5.13 9.39
C VAL A 75 -2.74 3.98 8.44
N VAL A 76 -2.79 4.26 7.13
CA VAL A 76 -2.37 3.30 6.11
C VAL A 76 -0.92 3.59 5.72
N VAL A 77 -0.07 2.56 5.84
CA VAL A 77 1.34 2.65 5.43
C VAL A 77 1.55 1.76 4.21
N VAL A 78 2.39 2.20 3.29
CA VAL A 78 2.78 1.43 2.10
C VAL A 78 4.28 1.30 2.00
N SER A 79 4.72 0.23 1.36
CA SER A 79 6.11 0.02 0.98
C SER A 79 6.17 -0.63 -0.39
N GLN A 80 7.02 -0.09 -1.26
CA GLN A 80 7.38 -0.78 -2.49
C GLN A 80 8.19 -2.04 -2.13
N ARG A 81 7.62 -3.20 -2.40
CA ARG A 81 8.28 -4.49 -2.19
C ARG A 81 9.32 -4.78 -3.26
N SER A 82 8.93 -4.61 -4.52
CA SER A 82 9.73 -4.98 -5.70
C SER A 82 9.04 -4.54 -6.99
N GLY A 83 9.69 -4.81 -8.13
CA GLY A 83 9.03 -4.79 -9.44
C GLY A 83 9.07 -3.46 -10.19
N SER A 84 9.70 -2.42 -9.63
CA SER A 84 10.06 -1.20 -10.39
C SER A 84 11.24 -1.47 -11.32
N ASP A 85 11.28 -0.80 -12.46
CA ASP A 85 12.41 -0.83 -13.41
C ASP A 85 13.07 0.55 -13.63
N GLY A 86 12.43 1.64 -13.18
CA GLY A 86 12.87 3.01 -13.42
C GLY A 86 13.93 3.54 -12.45
N GLY A 87 14.20 2.87 -11.32
CA GLY A 87 15.16 3.30 -10.30
C GLY A 87 14.69 4.47 -9.41
N GLY A 88 13.94 5.44 -9.94
CA GLY A 88 13.38 6.60 -9.23
C GLY A 88 11.94 6.46 -8.76
N THR A 89 11.42 5.24 -8.59
CA THR A 89 10.00 5.02 -8.32
C THR A 89 9.65 5.16 -6.84
N LEU A 90 8.62 5.96 -6.55
CA LEU A 90 8.12 6.25 -5.21
C LEU A 90 6.65 5.84 -5.08
N VAL A 91 6.28 5.32 -3.91
CA VAL A 91 4.90 4.97 -3.58
C VAL A 91 4.48 5.63 -2.28
N GLU A 92 3.30 6.24 -2.26
CA GLU A 92 2.76 6.93 -1.08
C GLU A 92 1.25 6.78 -0.97
N VAL A 93 0.72 6.89 0.24
CA VAL A 93 -0.73 7.02 0.48
C VAL A 93 -1.08 8.50 0.43
N THR A 94 -1.99 8.88 -0.48
CA THR A 94 -2.39 10.28 -0.66
C THR A 94 -3.70 10.62 0.04
N THR A 95 -4.54 9.62 0.36
CA THR A 95 -5.84 9.82 1.00
C THR A 95 -6.27 8.54 1.71
N VAL A 96 -6.88 8.69 2.88
CA VAL A 96 -7.57 7.62 3.61
C VAL A 96 -9.02 8.03 3.81
N ALA A 97 -9.95 7.12 3.54
CA ALA A 97 -11.38 7.31 3.73
C ALA A 97 -12.00 6.04 4.34
N ALA A 98 -13.23 6.16 4.86
CA ALA A 98 -13.93 4.96 5.31
C ALA A 98 -14.14 4.00 4.13
N GLY A 99 -13.65 2.77 4.28
CA GLY A 99 -13.73 1.73 3.26
C GLY A 99 -12.77 1.85 2.08
N SER A 100 -11.84 2.83 2.07
CA SER A 100 -10.86 2.95 0.99
C SER A 100 -9.63 3.79 1.32
N PHE A 101 -8.60 3.67 0.51
CA PHE A 101 -7.46 4.58 0.51
C PHE A 101 -6.92 4.73 -0.92
N GLN A 102 -6.18 5.81 -1.19
CA GLN A 102 -5.56 6.06 -2.49
C GLN A 102 -4.05 5.91 -2.39
N ILE A 103 -3.48 5.19 -3.37
CA ILE A 103 -2.03 5.09 -3.55
C ILE A 103 -1.64 5.95 -4.76
N ALA A 104 -0.56 6.71 -4.62
CA ALA A 104 0.16 7.30 -5.74
C ALA A 104 1.44 6.51 -6.01
N VAL A 105 1.70 6.26 -7.29
CA VAL A 105 2.98 5.76 -7.82
C VAL A 105 3.56 6.88 -8.66
N HIS A 106 4.72 7.40 -8.25
CA HIS A 106 5.43 8.46 -8.94
C HIS A 106 6.71 7.91 -9.57
N ASN A 107 6.93 8.21 -10.85
CA ASN A 107 8.21 7.98 -11.51
C ASN A 107 9.06 9.25 -11.34
N GLY A 108 9.96 9.26 -10.36
CA GLY A 108 10.84 10.39 -10.03
C GLY A 108 12.10 10.49 -10.90
N ASN A 109 12.15 9.81 -12.03
CA ASN A 109 13.22 10.01 -13.00
C ASN A 109 13.15 11.43 -13.57
N VAL A 110 14.33 12.02 -13.83
CA VAL A 110 14.45 13.34 -14.47
C VAL A 110 13.66 13.41 -15.77
N ALA A 111 13.10 14.58 -16.09
CA ALA A 111 12.45 14.85 -17.37
C ALA A 111 13.22 14.27 -18.58
N ALA A 112 12.48 13.65 -19.51
CA ALA A 112 13.00 12.87 -20.65
C ALA A 112 13.83 11.62 -20.27
N GLY A 113 13.83 11.22 -19.00
CA GLY A 113 14.41 9.98 -18.52
C GLY A 113 13.55 8.74 -18.80
N THR A 114 13.97 7.60 -18.28
CA THR A 114 13.33 6.30 -18.51
C THR A 114 11.92 6.26 -17.90
N ALA A 115 10.95 5.80 -18.70
CA ALA A 115 9.61 5.51 -18.21
C ALA A 115 9.62 4.26 -17.31
N GLU A 116 8.81 4.27 -16.26
CA GLU A 116 8.60 3.12 -15.40
C GLU A 116 7.60 2.16 -16.05
N THR A 117 8.03 0.94 -16.34
CA THR A 117 7.23 -0.11 -17.01
C THR A 117 7.08 -1.37 -16.17
N GLY A 118 7.50 -1.33 -14.92
CA GLY A 118 7.45 -2.45 -14.01
C GLY A 118 6.07 -2.70 -13.43
N ALA A 119 5.76 -3.98 -13.19
CA ALA A 119 4.63 -4.42 -12.39
C ALA A 119 5.04 -4.37 -10.91
N ILE A 120 4.82 -3.21 -10.29
CA ILE A 120 5.30 -2.92 -8.93
C ILE A 120 4.44 -3.69 -7.94
N ILE A 121 5.07 -4.35 -6.99
CA ILE A 121 4.38 -4.97 -5.86
C ILE A 121 4.47 -4.01 -4.67
N ILE A 122 3.32 -3.58 -4.17
CA ILE A 122 3.17 -2.64 -3.06
C ILE A 122 2.58 -3.40 -1.88
N ASN A 123 3.33 -3.49 -0.78
CA ASN A 123 2.79 -3.96 0.48
C ASN A 123 2.07 -2.81 1.19
N PHE A 124 0.95 -3.10 1.87
CA PHE A 124 0.32 -2.15 2.76
C PHE A 124 -0.01 -2.78 4.12
N ALA A 125 -0.15 -1.92 5.13
CA ALA A 125 -0.68 -2.25 6.44
C ALA A 125 -1.60 -1.14 6.95
N VAL A 126 -2.65 -1.51 7.67
CA VAL A 126 -3.64 -0.62 8.27
C VAL A 126 -3.41 -0.61 9.78
N ILE A 127 -2.82 0.45 10.29
CA ILE A 127 -2.66 0.69 11.73
C ILE A 127 -3.95 1.31 12.24
N LYS A 128 -4.67 0.55 13.06
CA LYS A 128 -5.99 0.96 13.58
C LYS A 128 -5.86 2.17 14.49
N ALA A 129 -6.68 3.19 14.25
CA ALA A 129 -6.73 4.39 15.07
C ALA A 129 -8.17 4.92 15.20
N VAL A 130 -8.36 5.89 16.09
CA VAL A 130 -9.65 6.55 16.32
C VAL A 130 -9.68 7.89 15.58
N SER A 131 -10.87 8.33 15.19
CA SER A 131 -11.05 9.71 14.74
C SER A 131 -10.80 10.65 15.92
N ASN A 132 -9.95 11.65 15.73
CA ASN A 132 -9.74 12.75 16.67
C ASN A 132 -10.75 13.87 16.44
#